data_AF-A0A645GLT9-F1
#
_entry.id   AF-A0A645GLT9-F1
#
_cell.length_a   1.000
_cell.length_b   1.000
_cell.length_c   1.000
_cell.angle_alpha   90.00
_cell.angle_beta   90.00
_cell.angle_gamma   90.00
#
_symmetry.space_group_name_H-M   'P 1'
#
loop_
_entity.id
_entity.type
_entity.pdbx_description
1 polymer ?
#
loop_
_entity_poly.entity_id
_entity_poly.type
_entity_poly.pdbx_seq_one_letter_code
_entity_poly.pdbx_strand_id
1 'polypeptide(L)'
;MTTSSFINNLLAYVKNILKKPENSMLRDEKGVLEPHSDLIATALAVIGFVVLAALLSRAYMGYEDRSFALENYESASLLAGTVAETHVLRSGNPGSISASALDRLSATGGSDERKEFFSSFSGNYPFLVEVRTEDGRWQWLIEPEIVESGYLMGKQEKVAASVPVVIELSSAETVPGTLTVVLYETPWVR
;
A
#
# COMPACT_ATOMS: atom_id res chain seq x y z
N MET A 1 15.73 26.95 -2.82
CA MET A 1 14.90 27.82 -3.68
C MET A 1 13.55 27.94 -3.00
N THR A 2 13.22 29.13 -2.50
CA THR A 2 12.45 29.32 -1.26
C THR A 2 10.99 29.71 -1.51
N THR A 3 10.07 28.88 -1.01
CA THR A 3 8.60 29.03 -0.99
C THR A 3 8.10 30.37 -0.41
N SER A 4 8.93 31.05 0.38
CA SER A 4 8.67 32.38 0.95
C SER A 4 8.49 33.49 -0.10
N SER A 5 9.15 33.39 -1.26
CA SER A 5 9.08 34.41 -2.32
C SER A 5 7.68 34.51 -2.96
N PHE A 6 6.98 33.39 -3.11
CA PHE A 6 5.65 33.35 -3.74
C PHE A 6 4.57 33.94 -2.83
N ILE A 7 4.64 33.65 -1.53
CA ILE A 7 3.64 34.12 -0.54
C ILE A 7 3.73 35.65 -0.36
N ASN A 8 4.94 36.19 -0.37
CA ASN A 8 5.14 37.64 -0.24
C ASN A 8 4.66 38.42 -1.46
N ASN A 9 4.80 37.86 -2.67
CA ASN A 9 4.29 38.49 -3.89
C ASN A 9 2.75 38.43 -3.96
N LEU A 10 2.15 37.33 -3.49
CA LEU A 10 0.70 37.19 -3.38
C LEU A 10 0.11 38.21 -2.40
N LEU A 11 0.75 38.39 -1.23
CA LEU A 11 0.32 39.38 -0.24
C LEU A 11 0.47 40.83 -0.73
N ALA A 12 1.51 41.12 -1.51
CA ALA A 12 1.69 42.45 -2.11
C ALA A 12 0.62 42.76 -3.16
N TYR A 13 0.23 41.77 -3.97
CA TYR A 13 -0.84 41.90 -4.97
C TYR A 13 -2.20 42.14 -4.30
N VAL A 14 -2.53 41.36 -3.27
CA VAL A 14 -3.77 41.53 -2.48
C VAL A 14 -3.80 42.89 -1.78
N LYS A 15 -2.67 43.37 -1.28
CA LYS A 15 -2.57 44.67 -0.61
C LYS A 15 -2.76 45.85 -1.56
N ASN A 16 -2.33 45.73 -2.82
CA ASN A 16 -2.56 46.75 -3.85
C ASN A 16 -4.02 46.79 -4.32
N ILE A 17 -4.72 45.65 -4.32
CA ILE A 17 -6.18 45.61 -4.55
C ILE A 17 -6.94 46.30 -3.42
N LEU A 18 -6.39 46.29 -2.19
CA LEU A 18 -7.04 46.88 -1.01
C LEU A 18 -6.82 48.40 -0.84
N LYS A 19 -5.92 49.05 -1.60
CA LYS A 19 -5.54 50.46 -1.38
C LYS A 19 -6.16 51.43 -2.42
N LYS A 20 -7.47 51.67 -2.22
CA LYS A 20 -8.40 52.79 -2.53
C LYS A 20 -7.94 54.05 -3.32
N PRO A 21 -8.92 54.79 -3.91
CA PRO A 21 -9.29 56.04 -3.27
C PRO A 21 -10.77 56.14 -2.91
N GLU A 22 -11.01 56.67 -1.72
CA GLU A 22 -12.30 57.17 -1.25
C GLU A 22 -12.67 58.40 -2.07
N ASN A 23 -13.90 58.44 -2.60
CA ASN A 23 -14.73 59.63 -2.61
C ASN A 23 -16.19 59.21 -2.84
N SER A 24 -16.95 59.24 -1.75
CA SER A 24 -18.37 59.58 -1.65
C SER A 24 -19.34 59.07 -2.74
N MET A 25 -19.73 57.80 -2.66
CA MET A 25 -21.04 57.33 -3.15
C MET A 25 -21.61 56.26 -2.19
N LEU A 26 -21.66 56.57 -0.89
CA LEU A 26 -22.44 55.79 0.07
C LEU A 26 -23.79 56.49 0.31
N ARG A 27 -24.72 56.36 -0.63
CA ARG A 27 -26.18 56.32 -0.37
C ARG A 27 -26.97 56.11 -1.67
N ASP A 28 -26.83 54.94 -2.25
CA ASP A 28 -27.96 54.40 -3.01
C ASP A 28 -28.09 52.90 -2.73
N GLU A 29 -28.99 52.60 -1.79
CA GLU A 29 -29.41 51.26 -1.42
C GLU A 29 -30.39 50.66 -2.46
N LYS A 30 -30.55 51.32 -3.62
CA LYS A 30 -31.11 50.74 -4.85
C LYS A 30 -30.00 50.34 -5.82
N GLY A 31 -29.03 49.57 -5.33
CA GLY A 31 -28.14 48.80 -6.20
C GLY A 31 -29.00 47.81 -6.96
N VAL A 32 -29.06 47.95 -8.29
CA VAL A 32 -29.62 46.96 -9.20
C VAL A 32 -28.88 45.65 -8.94
N LEU A 33 -29.48 44.80 -8.10
CA LEU A 33 -29.10 43.40 -7.98
C LEU A 33 -29.31 42.83 -9.38
N GLU A 34 -28.27 42.40 -10.07
CA GLU A 34 -28.43 41.48 -11.20
C GLU A 34 -29.08 40.21 -10.62
N PRO A 35 -30.40 39.99 -10.77
CA PRO A 35 -31.14 39.09 -9.88
C PRO A 35 -30.78 37.61 -10.07
N HIS A 36 -29.99 37.31 -11.10
CA HIS A 36 -29.74 35.95 -11.58
C HIS A 36 -28.26 35.56 -11.57
N SER A 37 -27.34 36.53 -11.53
CA SER A 37 -25.90 36.26 -11.60
C SER A 37 -25.36 35.69 -10.28
N ASP A 38 -25.81 36.24 -9.14
CA ASP A 38 -25.33 35.87 -7.82
C ASP A 38 -25.80 34.46 -7.39
N LEU A 39 -27.02 34.07 -7.81
CA LEU A 39 -27.54 32.71 -7.57
C LEU A 39 -26.77 31.65 -8.37
N ILE A 40 -26.43 31.95 -9.64
CA ILE A 40 -25.67 31.03 -10.48
C ILE A 40 -24.22 30.94 -10.00
N ALA A 41 -23.60 32.07 -9.63
CA ALA A 41 -22.25 32.11 -9.11
C ALA A 41 -22.10 31.33 -7.80
N THR A 42 -23.05 31.50 -6.86
CA THR A 42 -23.07 30.75 -5.60
C THR A 42 -23.31 29.26 -5.82
N ALA A 43 -24.24 28.88 -6.71
CA ALA A 43 -24.47 27.47 -7.05
C ALA A 43 -23.22 26.82 -7.66
N LEU A 44 -22.51 27.51 -8.55
CA LEU A 44 -21.30 27.01 -9.20
C LEU A 44 -20.14 26.89 -8.20
N ALA A 45 -20.04 27.83 -7.26
CA ALA A 45 -19.08 27.75 -6.16
C ALA A 45 -19.33 26.55 -5.25
N VAL A 46 -20.61 26.28 -4.90
CA VAL A 46 -20.98 25.11 -4.08
C VAL A 46 -20.66 23.81 -4.81
N ILE A 47 -21.01 23.70 -6.10
CA ILE A 47 -20.70 22.51 -6.90
C ILE A 47 -19.18 22.30 -6.98
N GLY A 48 -18.42 23.37 -7.24
CA GLY A 48 -16.96 23.31 -7.27
C GLY A 48 -16.36 22.87 -5.95
N PHE A 49 -16.89 23.36 -4.83
CA PHE A 49 -16.46 22.95 -3.50
C PHE A 49 -16.78 21.48 -3.21
N VAL A 50 -17.96 20.98 -3.60
CA VAL A 50 -18.33 19.56 -3.44
C VAL A 50 -17.41 18.65 -4.25
N VAL A 51 -17.11 19.02 -5.50
CA VAL A 51 -16.17 18.26 -6.34
C VAL A 51 -14.76 18.28 -5.74
N LEU A 52 -14.29 19.44 -5.28
CA LEU A 52 -12.99 19.57 -4.62
C LEU A 52 -12.92 18.72 -3.34
N ALA A 53 -13.95 18.77 -2.50
CA ALA A 53 -14.04 17.97 -1.28
C ALA A 53 -14.07 16.47 -1.59
N ALA A 54 -14.77 16.05 -2.65
CA ALA A 54 -14.77 14.66 -3.09
C ALA A 54 -13.39 14.20 -3.59
N LEU A 55 -12.68 15.05 -4.34
CA LEU A 55 -11.31 14.76 -4.79
C LEU A 55 -10.34 14.68 -3.61
N LEU A 56 -10.42 15.61 -2.66
CA LEU A 56 -9.62 15.60 -1.43
C LEU A 56 -9.92 14.37 -0.57
N SER A 57 -11.19 14.00 -0.41
CA SER A 57 -11.59 12.80 0.32
C SER A 57 -11.01 11.53 -0.32
N ARG A 58 -11.09 11.39 -1.65
CA ARG A 58 -10.48 10.26 -2.36
C ARG A 58 -8.96 10.24 -2.23
N ALA A 59 -8.32 11.40 -2.32
CA ALA A 59 -6.86 11.51 -2.16
C ALA A 59 -6.41 11.18 -0.73
N TYR A 60 -7.19 11.59 0.27
CA TYR A 60 -6.92 11.29 1.68
C TYR A 60 -7.14 9.82 2.01
N MET A 61 -8.26 9.22 1.58
CA MET A 61 -8.49 7.79 1.75
C MET A 61 -7.41 6.95 1.06
N GLY A 62 -6.97 7.34 -0.15
CA GLY A 62 -5.86 6.67 -0.83
C GLY A 62 -4.48 6.90 -0.21
N TYR A 63 -4.34 7.83 0.74
CA TYR A 63 -3.12 8.03 1.51
C TYR A 63 -3.06 7.10 2.72
N GLU A 64 -4.18 6.88 3.41
CA GLU A 64 -4.27 5.89 4.50
C GLU A 64 -3.92 4.48 3.98
N ASP A 65 -4.51 4.06 2.85
CA ASP A 65 -4.23 2.77 2.17
C ASP A 65 -2.76 2.60 1.68
N ARG A 66 -1.93 3.65 1.72
CA ARG A 66 -0.51 3.59 1.35
C ARG A 66 0.42 3.67 2.56
N SER A 67 -0.09 4.18 3.68
CA SER A 67 0.69 4.34 4.90
C SER A 67 1.03 2.99 5.54
N PHE A 68 0.09 2.05 5.57
CA PHE A 68 0.33 0.73 6.13
C PHE A 68 1.21 -0.14 5.20
N ALA A 69 1.09 0.01 3.87
CA ALA A 69 2.06 -0.54 2.93
C ALA A 69 3.49 -0.04 3.17
N LEU A 70 3.68 1.25 3.43
CA LEU A 70 5.00 1.84 3.65
C LEU A 70 5.59 1.45 5.02
N GLU A 71 4.77 1.46 6.06
CA GLU A 71 5.18 1.17 7.44
C GLU A 71 5.56 -0.30 7.63
N ASN A 72 4.84 -1.22 6.97
CA ASN A 72 5.06 -2.65 7.14
C ASN A 72 5.95 -3.26 6.04
N TYR A 73 6.39 -2.50 5.04
CA TYR A 73 7.29 -3.01 4.00
C TYR A 73 8.65 -3.44 4.56
N GLU A 74 9.21 -2.69 5.51
CA GLU A 74 10.48 -3.06 6.14
C GLU A 74 10.34 -4.40 6.88
N SER A 75 9.27 -4.56 7.66
CA SER A 75 8.92 -5.81 8.34
C SER A 75 8.70 -6.95 7.35
N ALA A 76 7.98 -6.73 6.26
CA ALA A 76 7.76 -7.71 5.21
C ALA A 76 9.07 -8.12 4.52
N SER A 77 9.96 -7.17 4.26
CA SER A 77 11.26 -7.43 3.64
C SER A 77 12.20 -8.21 4.56
N LEU A 78 12.21 -7.91 5.86
CA LEU A 78 12.97 -8.67 6.86
C LEU A 78 12.42 -10.09 6.99
N LEU A 79 11.09 -10.25 6.98
CA LEU A 79 10.46 -11.57 6.95
C LEU A 79 10.79 -12.33 5.67
N ALA A 80 10.74 -11.70 4.49
CA ALA A 80 11.11 -12.34 3.24
C ALA A 80 12.58 -12.80 3.22
N GLY A 81 13.49 -12.00 3.78
CA GLY A 81 14.89 -12.38 3.95
C GLY A 81 15.08 -13.57 4.90
N THR A 82 14.46 -13.53 6.08
CA THR A 82 14.57 -14.62 7.07
C THR A 82 13.93 -15.91 6.57
N VAL A 83 12.80 -15.82 5.86
CA VAL A 83 12.17 -16.96 5.20
C VAL A 83 13.10 -17.56 4.14
N ALA A 84 13.69 -16.74 3.27
CA ALA A 84 14.61 -17.21 2.23
C ALA A 84 15.85 -17.92 2.80
N GLU A 85 16.34 -17.50 3.97
CA GLU A 85 17.51 -18.09 4.62
C GLU A 85 17.20 -19.32 5.48
N THR A 86 15.93 -19.71 5.63
CA THR A 86 15.51 -20.75 6.57
C THR A 86 15.98 -22.14 6.15
N HIS A 87 16.55 -22.88 7.12
CA HIS A 87 17.12 -24.21 6.91
C HIS A 87 16.12 -25.23 6.35
N VAL A 88 14.83 -25.09 6.65
CA VAL A 88 13.74 -25.94 6.14
C VAL A 88 13.59 -25.84 4.62
N LEU A 89 13.89 -24.66 4.05
CA LEU A 89 13.80 -24.40 2.63
C LEU A 89 15.14 -24.63 1.90
N ARG A 90 16.26 -24.70 2.61
CA ARG A 90 17.59 -24.84 2.00
C ARG A 90 17.75 -26.20 1.31
N SER A 91 18.30 -26.16 0.11
CA SER A 91 18.77 -27.36 -0.57
C SER A 91 20.19 -27.74 -0.13
N GLY A 92 20.69 -28.87 -0.61
CA GLY A 92 22.08 -29.29 -0.41
C GLY A 92 23.11 -28.31 -0.96
N ASN A 93 22.72 -27.46 -1.91
CA ASN A 93 23.59 -26.43 -2.49
C ASN A 93 23.44 -25.10 -1.71
N PRO A 94 24.53 -24.53 -1.14
CA PRO A 94 24.46 -23.33 -0.31
C PRO A 94 23.88 -22.14 -1.08
N GLY A 95 22.87 -21.49 -0.49
CA GLY A 95 22.20 -20.33 -1.09
C GLY A 95 21.06 -20.67 -2.07
N SER A 96 20.66 -21.94 -2.17
CA SER A 96 19.51 -22.36 -2.99
C SER A 96 18.37 -22.94 -2.14
N ILE A 97 17.14 -22.77 -2.65
CA ILE A 97 15.90 -23.28 -2.07
C ILE A 97 15.52 -24.58 -2.78
N SER A 98 15.22 -25.65 -2.04
CA SER A 98 14.80 -26.91 -2.64
C SER A 98 13.34 -26.87 -3.07
N ALA A 99 13.06 -27.15 -4.34
CA ALA A 99 11.70 -27.31 -4.84
C ALA A 99 10.96 -28.45 -4.12
N SER A 100 11.66 -29.55 -3.79
CA SER A 100 11.07 -30.66 -3.05
C SER A 100 10.61 -30.28 -1.63
N ALA A 101 11.30 -29.33 -0.98
CA ALA A 101 10.89 -28.81 0.31
C ALA A 101 9.66 -27.89 0.18
N LEU A 102 9.61 -27.08 -0.88
CA LEU A 102 8.45 -26.25 -1.21
C LEU A 102 7.21 -27.10 -1.52
N ASP A 103 7.38 -28.20 -2.27
CA ASP A 103 6.31 -29.14 -2.57
C ASP A 103 5.72 -29.77 -1.29
N ARG A 104 6.57 -30.15 -0.33
CA ARG A 104 6.12 -30.69 0.96
C ARG A 104 5.30 -29.70 1.77
N LEU A 105 5.74 -28.44 1.82
CA LEU A 105 5.06 -27.38 2.58
C LEU A 105 3.77 -26.91 1.89
N SER A 106 3.74 -26.90 0.56
CA SER A 106 2.57 -26.54 -0.25
C SER A 106 1.53 -27.68 -0.31
N ALA A 107 1.96 -28.94 -0.15
CA ALA A 107 1.07 -30.09 -0.17
C ALA A 107 0.00 -30.04 0.93
N THR A 108 -1.21 -30.48 0.57
CA THR A 108 -2.41 -30.47 1.43
C THR A 108 -2.29 -31.41 2.64
N GLY A 109 -1.34 -32.34 2.64
CA GLY A 109 -1.10 -33.30 3.72
C GLY A 109 -0.04 -32.90 4.74
N GLY A 110 0.64 -31.76 4.56
CA GLY A 110 1.77 -31.30 5.37
C GLY A 110 1.40 -30.31 6.49
N SER A 111 0.21 -30.43 7.09
CA SER A 111 -0.30 -29.44 8.06
C SER A 111 0.64 -29.19 9.24
N ASP A 112 1.21 -30.27 9.79
CA ASP A 112 2.12 -30.18 10.94
C ASP A 112 3.45 -29.51 10.59
N GLU A 113 4.08 -29.87 9.45
CA GLU A 113 5.32 -29.26 8.96
C GLU A 113 5.12 -27.77 8.65
N ARG A 114 3.96 -27.43 8.10
CA ARG A 114 3.60 -26.05 7.79
C ARG A 114 3.41 -25.23 9.06
N LYS A 115 2.75 -25.80 10.09
CA LYS A 115 2.56 -25.15 11.38
C LYS A 115 3.87 -24.92 12.10
N GLU A 116 4.79 -25.89 12.07
CA GLU A 116 6.14 -25.75 12.61
C GLU A 116 6.95 -24.68 11.87
N PHE A 117 6.89 -24.68 10.53
CA PHE A 117 7.50 -23.64 9.69
C PHE A 117 7.00 -22.24 10.08
N PHE A 118 5.69 -22.01 10.10
CA PHE A 118 5.14 -20.70 10.47
C PHE A 118 5.41 -20.33 11.92
N SER A 119 5.46 -21.30 12.86
CA SER A 119 5.78 -21.04 14.27
C SER A 119 7.22 -20.58 14.50
N SER A 120 8.12 -20.91 13.57
CA SER A 120 9.53 -20.47 13.61
C SER A 120 9.67 -18.98 13.31
N PHE A 121 8.67 -18.40 12.66
CA PHE A 121 8.54 -16.95 12.47
C PHE A 121 7.55 -16.43 13.52
N SER A 122 7.77 -15.22 14.01
CA SER A 122 7.00 -14.70 15.14
C SER A 122 5.49 -14.81 14.89
N GLY A 123 4.78 -15.53 15.77
CA GLY A 123 3.36 -15.89 15.61
C GLY A 123 2.34 -14.75 15.71
N ASN A 124 2.76 -13.49 15.55
CA ASN A 124 1.90 -12.32 15.67
C ASN A 124 1.34 -11.81 14.34
N TYR A 125 1.84 -12.30 13.20
CA TYR A 125 1.36 -11.85 11.89
C TYR A 125 0.92 -13.05 11.04
N PRO A 126 -0.32 -13.08 10.51
CA PRO A 126 -0.69 -14.00 9.47
C PRO A 126 0.01 -13.54 8.18
N PHE A 127 0.89 -14.40 7.66
CA PHE A 127 1.56 -14.16 6.41
C PHE A 127 1.51 -15.40 5.52
N LEU A 128 1.52 -15.14 4.22
CA LEU A 128 1.57 -16.14 3.17
C LEU A 128 2.96 -16.10 2.53
N VAL A 129 3.48 -17.25 2.13
CA VAL A 129 4.69 -17.33 1.32
C VAL A 129 4.33 -17.83 -0.07
N GLU A 130 4.66 -17.04 -1.08
CA GLU A 130 4.56 -17.40 -2.49
C GLU A 130 5.97 -17.49 -3.07
N VAL A 131 6.29 -18.60 -3.73
CA VAL A 131 7.55 -18.75 -4.44
C VAL A 131 7.25 -19.00 -5.91
N ARG A 132 7.89 -18.25 -6.80
CA ARG A 132 7.68 -18.36 -8.24
C ARG A 132 9.01 -18.39 -8.97
N THR A 133 9.13 -19.25 -9.98
CA THR A 133 10.28 -19.21 -10.90
C THR A 133 10.19 -18.02 -11.85
N GLU A 134 11.32 -17.49 -12.31
CA GLU A 134 11.35 -16.35 -13.22
C GLU A 134 10.66 -16.65 -14.57
N ASP A 135 10.76 -17.91 -15.01
CA ASP A 135 10.08 -18.43 -16.20
C ASP A 135 8.55 -18.61 -16.02
N GLY A 136 8.03 -18.41 -14.80
CA GLY A 136 6.62 -18.57 -14.46
C GLY A 136 6.08 -20.00 -14.58
N ARG A 137 6.94 -21.00 -14.82
CA ARG A 137 6.52 -22.40 -14.99
C ARG A 137 6.11 -23.06 -13.69
N TRP A 138 6.71 -22.63 -12.57
CA TRP A 138 6.46 -23.18 -11.25
C TRP A 138 6.07 -22.09 -10.26
N GLN A 139 5.03 -22.38 -9.49
CA GLN A 139 4.52 -21.53 -8.44
C GLN A 139 4.14 -22.39 -7.25
N TRP A 140 4.67 -22.04 -6.08
CA TRP A 140 4.34 -22.65 -4.81
C TRP A 140 3.66 -21.64 -3.93
N LEU A 141 2.55 -22.06 -3.33
CA LEU A 141 1.77 -21.26 -2.40
C LEU A 141 1.72 -21.99 -1.06
N ILE A 142 2.20 -21.34 -0.01
CA ILE A 142 2.24 -21.89 1.34
C ILE A 142 1.31 -21.02 2.20
N GLU A 143 0.12 -21.56 2.46
CA GLU A 143 -0.95 -20.89 3.22
C GLU A 143 -0.94 -21.29 4.70
N PRO A 144 -0.92 -20.33 5.64
CA PRO A 144 -1.04 -20.63 7.06
C PRO A 144 -2.41 -21.26 7.36
N GLU A 145 -2.42 -22.33 8.15
CA GLU A 145 -3.64 -23.08 8.51
C GLU A 145 -4.66 -22.23 9.31
N ILE A 146 -4.16 -21.16 9.96
CA ILE A 146 -4.93 -20.31 10.87
C ILE A 146 -5.92 -19.40 10.14
N VAL A 147 -5.78 -19.26 8.81
CA VAL A 147 -6.62 -18.33 8.06
C VAL A 147 -7.65 -19.12 7.27
N GLU A 148 -8.91 -19.08 7.73
CA GLU A 148 -10.06 -19.47 6.91
C GLU A 148 -9.87 -18.86 5.52
N SER A 149 -9.97 -19.69 4.47
CA SER A 149 -9.74 -19.28 3.08
C SER A 149 -10.61 -18.09 2.61
N GLY A 150 -11.64 -17.72 3.38
CA GLY A 150 -12.42 -16.49 3.21
C GLY A 150 -11.80 -15.20 3.81
N TYR A 151 -10.92 -15.28 4.80
CA TYR A 151 -10.26 -14.12 5.42
C TYR A 151 -9.18 -13.51 4.50
N LEU A 152 -8.43 -14.33 3.76
CA LEU A 152 -7.42 -13.88 2.80
C LEU A 152 -8.01 -13.27 1.51
N MET A 153 -9.28 -13.55 1.20
CA MET A 153 -10.01 -12.95 0.08
C MET A 153 -10.69 -11.62 0.43
N GLY A 154 -10.61 -11.18 1.69
CA GLY A 154 -11.13 -9.90 2.13
C GLY A 154 -10.37 -8.72 1.50
N LYS A 155 -11.06 -7.59 1.36
CA LYS A 155 -10.53 -6.28 0.97
C LYS A 155 -9.62 -5.67 2.06
N GLN A 156 -8.86 -6.52 2.77
CA GLN A 156 -7.91 -6.13 3.81
C GLN A 156 -6.66 -5.56 3.15
N GLU A 157 -6.00 -4.63 3.82
CA GLU A 157 -4.74 -4.09 3.36
C GLU A 157 -3.66 -5.20 3.41
N LYS A 158 -2.90 -5.32 2.32
CA LYS A 158 -1.89 -6.37 2.15
C LYS A 158 -0.56 -5.72 1.81
N VAL A 159 0.51 -6.22 2.41
CA VAL A 159 1.87 -5.79 2.08
C VAL A 159 2.63 -6.99 1.55
N ALA A 160 3.17 -6.86 0.34
CA ALA A 160 4.00 -7.87 -0.28
C ALA A 160 5.45 -7.38 -0.35
N ALA A 161 6.39 -8.21 0.09
CA ALA A 161 7.81 -7.99 -0.14
C ALA A 161 8.38 -9.21 -0.86
N SER A 162 9.20 -8.93 -1.87
CA SER A 162 9.77 -9.95 -2.75
C SER A 162 11.29 -9.91 -2.68
N VAL A 163 11.91 -11.08 -2.56
CA VAL A 163 13.36 -11.26 -2.53
C VAL A 163 13.75 -12.22 -3.67
N PRO A 164 14.80 -11.90 -4.46
CA PRO A 164 15.30 -12.81 -5.47
C PRO A 164 15.95 -14.02 -4.79
N VAL A 165 15.60 -15.21 -5.27
CA VAL A 165 16.11 -16.49 -4.72
C VAL A 165 16.49 -17.42 -5.86
N VAL A 166 17.30 -18.42 -5.54
CA VAL A 166 17.70 -19.46 -6.48
C VAL A 166 17.00 -20.75 -6.07
N ILE A 167 16.23 -21.35 -6.99
CA ILE A 167 15.41 -22.53 -6.72
C ILE A 167 16.07 -23.74 -7.39
N GLU A 168 16.41 -24.75 -6.60
CA GLU A 168 16.89 -26.04 -7.07
C GLU A 168 15.69 -26.95 -7.34
N LEU A 169 15.35 -27.13 -8.63
CA LEU A 169 14.30 -28.05 -9.07
C LEU A 169 14.76 -29.51 -8.94
N SER A 170 16.04 -29.75 -9.22
CA SER A 170 16.69 -31.05 -9.08
C SER A 170 18.20 -30.86 -8.89
N SER A 171 18.93 -31.91 -8.50
CA SER A 171 20.40 -31.83 -8.30
C SER A 171 21.20 -31.41 -9.54
N ALA A 172 20.58 -31.35 -10.71
CA ALA A 172 21.20 -30.90 -11.96
C ALA A 172 20.56 -29.62 -12.53
N GLU A 173 19.45 -29.14 -11.98
CA GLU A 173 18.71 -28.00 -12.51
C GLU A 173 18.42 -26.97 -11.41
N THR A 174 18.91 -25.77 -11.65
CA THR A 174 18.77 -24.63 -10.74
C THR A 174 18.29 -23.44 -11.54
N VAL A 175 17.22 -22.81 -11.09
CA VAL A 175 16.51 -21.74 -11.80
C VAL A 175 16.36 -20.52 -10.89
N PRO A 176 16.62 -19.30 -11.38
CA PRO A 176 16.30 -18.10 -10.62
C PRO A 176 14.78 -17.96 -10.39
N GLY A 177 14.42 -17.44 -9.23
CA GLY A 177 13.04 -17.23 -8.84
C GLY A 177 12.90 -16.05 -7.90
N THR A 178 11.69 -15.86 -7.44
CA THR A 178 11.33 -14.80 -6.50
C THR A 178 10.51 -15.42 -5.38
N LEU A 179 10.92 -15.15 -4.15
CA LEU A 179 10.17 -15.46 -2.96
C LEU A 179 9.45 -14.20 -2.51
N THR A 180 8.13 -14.28 -2.41
CA THR A 180 7.26 -13.18 -2.00
C THR A 180 6.59 -13.56 -0.69
N VAL A 181 6.75 -12.70 0.31
CA VAL A 181 5.99 -12.80 1.56
C VAL A 181 4.88 -11.76 1.52
N VAL A 182 3.64 -12.20 1.75
CA VAL A 182 2.47 -11.34 1.82
C VAL A 182 1.97 -11.31 3.26
N LEU A 183 2.11 -10.15 3.90
CA LEU A 183 1.55 -9.85 5.21
C LEU A 183 0.11 -9.33 5.06
N TYR A 184 -0.76 -9.77 5.97
CA TYR A 184 -2.13 -9.30 6.07
C TYR A 184 -2.32 -8.44 7.32
N GLU A 185 -3.06 -7.34 7.19
CA GLU A 185 -3.49 -6.56 8.34
C GLU A 185 -4.39 -7.40 9.24
N THR A 186 -4.04 -7.54 10.52
CA THR A 186 -4.93 -8.16 11.50
C THR A 186 -5.72 -7.09 12.26
N PRO A 187 -7.04 -7.24 12.40
CA PRO A 187 -7.86 -6.29 13.15
C PRO A 187 -7.60 -6.31 14.68
N TRP A 188 -6.68 -7.14 15.18
CA TRP A 188 -6.44 -7.38 16.61
C TRP A 188 -5.25 -6.60 17.19
N VAL A 189 -4.47 -5.91 16.36
CA VAL A 189 -3.40 -5.00 16.82
C VAL A 189 -3.84 -3.57 16.53
N ARG A 190 -4.60 -2.99 17.46
CA ARG A 190 -4.90 -1.56 17.49
C ARG A 190 -4.74 -1.05 18.91
#